data_AF-A0A518B934-F1
#
_entry.id   AF-A0A518B934-F1
#
_cell.length_a   1.000
_cell.length_b   1.000
_cell.length_c   1.000
_cell.angle_alpha   90.00
_cell.angle_beta   90.00
_cell.angle_gamma   90.00
#
_symmetry.space_group_name_H-M   'P 1'
#
loop_
_entity.id
_entity.type
_entity.pdbx_description
1 polymer ?
#
loop_
_entity_poly.entity_id
_entity_poly.type
_entity_poly.pdbx_seq_one_letter_code
_entity_poly.pdbx_strand_id
1 'polypeptide(L)' 'MDYLLDEELWDEKSTEELKQDLTDQYVVVDTSIVDLARFGNRVGRIVTVNENRMALVDFRDGPWYDIPIKHLKIAKKPTS' A
#
# COMPACT_ATOMS: atom_id res chain seq x y z
N MET A 1 0.08 12.17 -12.50
CA MET A 1 -0.18 10.76 -12.15
C MET A 1 -1.36 10.80 -11.20
N ASP A 2 -2.54 10.40 -11.64
CA ASP A 2 -3.78 10.49 -10.85
C ASP A 2 -3.78 9.38 -9.79
N TYR A 3 -3.37 9.71 -8.57
CA TYR A 3 -3.51 8.85 -7.41
C TYR A 3 -4.91 9.02 -6.82
N LEU A 4 -5.57 7.91 -6.49
CA LEU A 4 -7.04 7.86 -6.37
C LEU A 4 -7.62 8.00 -4.96
N LEU A 5 -6.83 8.31 -3.92
CA LEU A 5 -7.35 8.55 -2.56
C LEU A 5 -6.40 9.47 -1.78
N ASP A 6 -6.95 10.52 -1.15
CA ASP A 6 -6.24 11.43 -0.26
C ASP A 6 -5.74 10.68 0.99
N GLU A 7 -4.47 10.91 1.35
CA GLU A 7 -3.77 10.33 2.50
C GLU A 7 -4.50 10.59 3.85
N GLU A 8 -5.35 11.62 3.90
CA GLU A 8 -6.09 12.09 5.08
C GLU A 8 -7.18 11.10 5.54
N LEU A 9 -7.60 10.16 4.70
CA LEU A 9 -8.74 9.28 4.97
C LEU A 9 -8.42 8.02 5.78
N TRP A 10 -7.14 7.69 5.97
CA TRP A 10 -6.78 6.41 6.58
C TRP A 10 -6.72 6.50 8.10
N ASP A 11 -6.30 7.64 8.65
CA ASP A 11 -6.08 7.84 10.08
C ASP A 11 -7.36 7.76 10.92
N GLU A 12 -8.52 8.05 10.32
CA GLU A 12 -9.82 7.97 10.99
C GLU A 12 -10.44 6.55 11.00
N LYS A 13 -9.90 5.62 10.20
CA LYS A 13 -10.45 4.26 10.06
C LYS A 13 -9.90 3.29 11.10
N SER A 14 -10.74 2.35 11.53
CA SER A 14 -10.32 1.18 12.30
C SER A 14 -9.48 0.20 11.45
N THR A 15 -8.75 -0.70 12.11
CA THR A 15 -7.97 -1.74 11.40
C THR A 15 -8.87 -2.65 10.56
N GLU A 16 -10.03 -3.05 11.07
CA GLU A 16 -11.02 -3.85 10.33
C GLU A 16 -11.51 -3.13 9.05
N GLU A 17 -11.82 -1.84 9.13
CA GLU A 17 -12.21 -1.05 7.96
C GLU A 17 -11.06 -0.96 6.95
N LEU A 18 -9.83 -0.72 7.43
CA LEU A 18 -8.64 -0.70 6.57
C LEU A 18 -8.39 -2.04 5.88
N LYS A 19 -8.54 -3.16 6.59
CA LYS A 19 -8.46 -4.51 5.99
C LYS A 19 -9.48 -4.67 4.88
N GLN A 20 -10.73 -4.30 5.13
CA GLN A 20 -11.81 -4.46 4.17
C GLN A 20 -11.61 -3.59 2.93
N ASP A 21 -11.19 -2.33 3.10
CA ASP A 21 -11.07 -1.37 2.02
C ASP A 21 -9.79 -1.55 1.19
N LEU A 22 -8.70 -1.96 1.84
CA LEU A 22 -7.37 -1.97 1.22
C LEU A 22 -6.95 -3.35 0.69
N THR A 23 -7.54 -4.45 1.16
CA THR A 23 -7.21 -5.78 0.61
C THR A 23 -7.48 -5.81 -0.89
N ASP A 24 -6.55 -6.40 -1.65
CA ASP A 24 -6.54 -6.47 -3.12
C ASP A 24 -6.39 -5.12 -3.86
N GLN A 25 -6.24 -4.00 -3.15
CA GLN A 25 -5.87 -2.73 -3.78
C GLN A 25 -4.42 -2.77 -4.28
N TYR A 26 -4.17 -2.01 -5.34
CA TYR A 26 -2.83 -1.81 -5.90
C TYR A 26 -2.24 -0.53 -5.34
N VAL A 27 -0.94 -0.56 -5.05
CA VAL A 27 -0.23 0.56 -4.42
C VAL A 27 1.14 0.79 -5.03
N VAL A 28 1.60 2.03 -4.91
CA VAL A 28 3.02 2.38 -5.00
C VAL A 28 3.48 2.91 -3.65
N VAL A 29 4.79 2.89 -3.41
CA VAL A 29 5.38 3.44 -2.19
C VAL A 29 5.78 4.90 -2.37
N ASP A 30 5.85 5.63 -1.26
CA ASP A 30 6.59 6.88 -1.19
C ASP A 30 8.10 6.61 -1.24
N THR A 31 8.73 7.04 -2.35
CA THR A 31 10.17 6.87 -2.59
C THR A 31 11.04 7.89 -1.87
N SER A 32 10.45 8.87 -1.19
CA SER A 32 11.21 9.80 -0.34
C SER A 32 11.83 9.09 0.88
N ILE A 33 11.26 7.94 1.28
CA ILE A 33 11.75 7.09 2.37
C ILE A 33 12.86 6.17 1.83
N VAL A 34 14.07 6.30 2.36
CA VAL A 34 15.28 5.59 1.89
C VAL A 34 15.07 4.07 1.79
N ASP A 35 14.48 3.45 2.81
CA ASP A 35 14.25 1.99 2.83
C ASP A 35 13.19 1.53 1.81
N LEU A 36 12.28 2.42 1.41
CA LEU A 36 11.22 2.13 0.45
C LEU A 36 11.61 2.46 -0.99
N ALA A 37 12.66 3.28 -1.20
CA ALA A 37 13.11 3.69 -2.53
C ALA A 37 13.37 2.51 -3.49
N ARG A 38 13.78 1.34 -2.96
CA ARG A 38 13.97 0.10 -3.73
C ARG A 38 12.70 -0.42 -4.43
N PHE A 39 11.51 0.02 -4.02
CA PHE A 39 10.23 -0.35 -4.62
C PHE A 39 9.68 0.70 -5.60
N GLY A 40 10.38 1.82 -5.82
CA GLY A 40 9.83 3.00 -6.51
C GLY A 40 9.31 2.80 -7.94
N ASN A 41 9.75 1.76 -8.64
CA ASN A 41 9.30 1.43 -9.99
C ASN A 41 8.32 0.24 -10.03
N ARG A 42 7.73 -0.11 -8.88
CA ARG A 42 6.95 -1.34 -8.72
C ARG A 42 5.56 -1.01 -8.20
N VAL A 43 4.56 -1.70 -8.76
CA VAL A 43 3.20 -1.70 -8.22
C VAL A 43 3.05 -2.95 -7.37
N GLY A 44 2.71 -2.76 -6.09
CA GLY A 44 2.39 -3.83 -5.16
C GLY A 44 0.88 -4.08 -5.09
N ARG A 45 0.49 -5.26 -4.62
CA ARG A 45 -0.88 -5.58 -4.19
C ARG A 45 -0.90 -5.73 -2.68
N ILE A 46 -1.86 -5.08 -2.01
CA ILE A 46 -2.08 -5.28 -0.58
C ILE A 46 -2.73 -6.65 -0.38
N VAL A 47 -2.09 -7.49 0.43
CA VAL A 47 -2.58 -8.81 0.84
C VAL A 47 -3.54 -8.67 2.02
N THR A 48 -3.18 -7.83 3.00
CA THR A 48 -3.99 -7.53 4.19
C THR A 48 -3.40 -6.33 4.93
N VAL A 49 -4.11 -5.83 5.95
CA VAL A 49 -3.60 -4.86 6.93
C VAL A 49 -3.59 -5.51 8.31
N ASN A 50 -2.49 -5.43 9.04
CA ASN A 50 -2.39 -6.02 10.38
C ASN A 50 -2.77 -5.02 11.50
N GLU A 51 -2.85 -5.50 12.74
CA GLU A 51 -3.22 -4.68 13.92
C GLU A 51 -2.27 -3.52 14.21
N ASN A 52 -1.06 -3.53 13.65
CA ASN A 52 -0.11 -2.42 13.76
C ASN A 52 -0.28 -1.37 12.65
N ARG A 53 -1.37 -1.43 11.88
CA ARG A 53 -1.64 -0.56 10.72
C ARG A 53 -0.53 -0.62 9.67
N MET A 54 0.06 -1.81 9.51
CA MET A 54 0.99 -2.11 8.43
C MET A 54 0.25 -2.89 7.35
N ALA A 55 0.39 -2.47 6.10
CA ALA A 55 -0.06 -3.25 4.96
C ALA A 55 0.99 -4.29 4.61
N LEU A 56 0.55 -5.54 4.45
CA LEU A 56 1.38 -6.60 3.90
C LEU A 56 1.29 -6.52 2.38
N VAL A 57 2.37 -6.12 1.71
CA VAL A 57 2.38 -5.83 0.27
C VAL A 57 3.16 -6.89 -0.50
N ASP A 58 2.55 -7.39 -1.56
CA ASP A 58 3.12 -8.31 -2.54
C ASP A 58 3.53 -7.55 -3.81
N PHE A 59 4.83 -7.41 -4.06
CA PHE A 59 5.36 -6.80 -5.29
C PHE A 59 5.70 -7.83 -6.38
N ARG A 60 5.30 -9.10 -6.22
CA ARG A 60 5.54 -10.22 -7.14
C ARG A 60 7.02 -10.58 -7.34
N ASP A 61 7.86 -10.39 -6.33
CA ASP A 61 9.27 -10.84 -6.28
C ASP A 61 9.51 -12.03 -5.34
N GLY A 62 8.46 -12.60 -4.76
CA GLY A 62 8.56 -13.77 -3.87
C GLY A 62 8.15 -13.48 -2.43
N PRO A 63 8.85 -12.58 -1.70
CA PRO A 63 8.47 -12.22 -0.33
C PRO A 63 7.34 -11.18 -0.28
N TRP A 64 6.72 -11.09 0.89
CA TRP A 64 5.81 -10.00 1.25
C TRP A 64 6.49 -9.04 2.21
N TYR A 65 6.05 -7.78 2.20
CA TYR A 65 6.67 -6.71 2.98
C TYR A 65 5.63 -5.97 3.81
N ASP A 66 5.88 -5.82 5.10
CA ASP A 66 5.13 -4.91 5.96
C ASP A 66 5.54 -3.46 5.66
N ILE A 67 4.61 -2.65 5.16
CA ILE A 67 4.82 -1.23 4.88
C ILE A 67 3.78 -0.41 5.65
N PRO A 68 4.17 0.64 6.39
CA PRO A 68 3.21 1.52 7.04
C PRO A 68 2.27 2.11 6.00
N ILE A 69 0.96 2.01 6.25
CA ILE A 69 -0.04 2.45 5.28
C ILE A 69 0.20 3.91 4.84
N LYS A 70 0.58 4.81 5.76
CA LYS A 70 0.91 6.21 5.44
C LYS A 70 2.02 6.44 4.39
N HIS A 71 2.77 5.40 4.02
CA HIS A 71 3.78 5.45 2.96
C HIS A 71 3.33 4.79 1.65
N LEU A 72 2.05 4.47 1.53
CA LEU A 72 1.44 3.86 0.35
C LEU A 72 0.47 4.84 -0.31
N LYS A 73 0.41 4.79 -1.65
CA LYS A 73 -0.56 5.52 -2.46
C LYS A 73 -1.32 4.54 -3.33
N ILE A 74 -2.66 4.63 -3.34
CA ILE A 74 -3.50 3.79 -4.21
C ILE A 74 -3.15 4.06 -5.67
N ALA A 75 -2.79 3.00 -6.37
CA ALA A 75 -2.47 2.99 -7.78
C ALA A 75 -3.59 2.30 -8.57
N LYS A 76 -3.69 2.65 -9.85
CA LYS A 76 -4.55 1.89 -10.77
C LYS A 76 -4.02 0.47 -10.90
N LYS A 77 -4.94 -0.49 -11.01
CA LYS A 77 -4.59 -1.87 -11.38
C LYS A 77 -3.76 -1.85 -12.67
N PRO A 78 -2.61 -2.55 -12.73
CA PRO A 78 -1.83 -2.66 -13.94
C PRO A 78 -2.68 -3.23 -15.08
N THR A 79 -2.76 -2.52 -16.19
CA THR A 79 -3.37 -3.03 -17.42
C THR A 79 -2.33 -3.93 -18.09
N SER A 80 -2.69 -5.20 -18.31
CA SER A 80 -1.83 -6.18 -19.00
C SER A 80 -1.63 -5.85 -20.46
#